data_AF-A0A0D3VDW4-F1
#
_entry.id   AF-A0A0D3VDW4-F1
#
_cell.length_a   1.000
_cell.length_b   1.000
_cell.length_c   1.000
_cell.angle_alpha   90.00
_cell.angle_beta   90.00
_cell.angle_gamma   90.00
#
_symmetry.space_group_name_H-M   'P 1'
#
loop_
_entity.id
_entity.type
_entity.pdbx_description
1 polymer ?
#
loop_
_entity_poly.entity_id
_entity_poly.type
_entity_poly.pdbx_seq_one_letter_code
_entity_poly.pdbx_strand_id
1 'polypeptide(L)'
;MTHTNQLAQAYVVASKAMQTNTKIVVEALAEGHVESDEFRKLWIERDSLYLSLNNATALLRELPLEDALTTYKEIERLRTHVTQ
;
A
#
# COMPACT_ATOMS: atom_id res chain seq x y z
N MET A 1 -5.24 -18.03 -9.55
CA MET A 1 -5.02 -16.57 -9.53
C MET A 1 -3.87 -16.30 -10.48
N THR A 2 -4.00 -15.38 -11.45
CA THR A 2 -2.90 -15.05 -12.37
C THR A 2 -1.84 -14.21 -11.65
N HIS A 3 -0.60 -14.23 -12.14
CA HIS A 3 0.50 -13.42 -11.61
C HIS A 3 0.15 -11.92 -11.61
N THR A 4 -0.50 -11.43 -12.67
CA THR A 4 -1.07 -10.08 -12.79
C THR A 4 -2.02 -9.75 -11.63
N ASN A 5 -2.98 -10.63 -11.32
CA ASN A 5 -3.95 -10.37 -10.25
C ASN A 5 -3.28 -10.32 -8.88
N GLN A 6 -2.24 -11.14 -8.66
CA GLN A 6 -1.48 -11.12 -7.41
C GLN A 6 -0.70 -9.82 -7.24
N LEU A 7 -0.03 -9.33 -8.29
CA LEU A 7 0.69 -8.06 -8.26
C LEU A 7 -0.24 -6.86 -8.07
N ALA A 8 -1.35 -6.84 -8.80
CA ALA A 8 -2.36 -5.79 -8.65
C ALA A 8 -2.93 -5.76 -7.22
N GLN A 9 -3.27 -6.93 -6.67
CA GLN A 9 -3.76 -7.05 -5.30
C GLN A 9 -2.71 -6.60 -4.28
N ALA A 10 -1.45 -7.04 -4.43
CA ALA A 10 -0.36 -6.67 -3.53
C ALA A 10 -0.16 -5.14 -3.50
N TYR A 11 -0.15 -4.51 -4.67
CA TYR A 11 -0.04 -3.05 -4.77
C TYR A 11 -1.22 -2.33 -4.13
N VAL A 12 -2.46 -2.73 -4.42
CA VAL A 12 -3.67 -2.07 -3.88
C VAL A 12 -3.75 -2.22 -2.37
N VAL A 13 -3.48 -3.41 -1.83
CA VAL A 13 -3.50 -3.67 -0.39
C VAL A 13 -2.42 -2.85 0.32
N ALA A 14 -1.18 -2.90 -0.16
CA ALA A 14 -0.07 -2.16 0.44
C ALA A 14 -0.31 -0.64 0.36
N SER A 15 -0.83 -0.13 -0.76
CA SER A 15 -1.17 1.28 -0.93
C SER A 15 -2.24 1.74 0.04
N LYS A 16 -3.32 0.95 0.22
CA LYS A 16 -4.41 1.29 1.14
C LYS A 16 -3.95 1.22 2.59
N ALA A 17 -3.22 0.19 2.96
CA ALA A 17 -2.67 0.04 4.30
C ALA A 17 -1.72 1.20 4.65
N MET A 18 -0.82 1.57 3.72
CA MET A 18 0.09 2.70 3.90
C MET A 18 -0.68 4.03 4.06
N GLN A 19 -1.72 4.25 3.26
CA GLN A 19 -2.56 5.46 3.37
C GLN A 19 -3.26 5.53 4.74
N THR A 20 -3.90 4.43 5.17
CA THR A 20 -4.60 4.36 6.46
C THR A 20 -3.63 4.56 7.63
N ASN A 21 -2.52 3.82 7.67
CA ASN A 21 -1.53 3.95 8.74
C ASN A 21 -0.92 5.37 8.76
N THR A 22 -0.57 5.94 7.60
CA THR A 22 -0.04 7.31 7.54
C THR A 22 -1.03 8.32 8.09
N LYS A 23 -2.33 8.17 7.82
CA LYS A 23 -3.37 9.03 8.41
C LYS A 23 -3.35 8.96 9.93
N ILE A 24 -3.33 7.76 10.50
CA ILE A 24 -3.31 7.54 11.96
C ILE A 24 -2.04 8.13 12.59
N VAL A 25 -0.88 7.93 11.95
CA VAL A 25 0.40 8.50 12.42
C VAL A 25 0.36 10.02 12.41
N VAL A 26 -0.21 10.65 11.38
CA VAL A 26 -0.35 12.11 11.29
C VAL A 26 -1.30 12.65 12.38
N GLU A 27 -2.40 11.95 12.65
CA GLU A 27 -3.32 12.29 13.74
C GLU A 27 -2.62 12.21 15.10
N ALA A 28 -1.92 11.11 15.38
CA ALA A 28 -1.16 10.93 16.63
C ALA A 28 -0.02 11.96 16.80
N LEU A 29 0.62 12.37 15.70
CA LEU A 29 1.60 13.46 15.69
C LEU A 29 0.95 14.80 16.08
N ALA A 30 -0.23 15.09 15.53
CA ALA A 30 -0.97 16.33 15.83
C ALA A 30 -1.44 16.41 17.29
N GLU A 31 -1.75 15.26 17.89
CA GLU A 31 -2.18 15.13 19.29
C GLU A 31 -1.01 15.10 20.30
N GLY A 32 0.24 15.02 19.82
CA GLY A 32 1.44 15.01 20.68
C GLY A 32 1.76 13.66 21.32
N HIS A 33 1.15 12.56 20.84
CA HIS A 33 1.30 11.21 21.43
C HIS A 33 2.59 10.47 21.00
N VAL A 34 3.63 11.21 20.60
CA VAL A 34 4.84 10.67 19.95
C VAL A 34 5.72 9.78 20.83
N GLU A 35 5.60 9.90 22.16
CA GLU A 35 6.39 9.10 23.10
C GLU A 35 5.69 7.80 23.54
N SER A 36 4.42 7.61 23.17
CA SER A 36 3.63 6.43 23.52
C SER A 36 4.16 5.15 22.84
N ASP A 37 4.01 4.01 23.51
CA ASP A 37 4.35 2.71 22.92
C ASP A 37 3.43 2.38 21.74
N GLU A 38 2.19 2.86 21.76
CA GLU A 38 1.24 2.80 20.65
C GLU A 38 1.78 3.52 19.41
N PHE A 39 2.30 4.74 19.57
CA PHE A 39 2.91 5.47 18.45
C PHE A 39 4.14 4.75 17.90
N ARG A 40 4.99 4.19 18.76
CA ARG A 40 6.15 3.40 18.32
C ARG A 40 5.74 2.18 17.51
N LYS A 41 4.67 1.48 17.90
CA LYS A 41 4.12 0.35 17.14
C LYS A 41 3.58 0.80 15.79
N LEU A 42 2.82 1.89 15.75
CA LEU A 42 2.30 2.47 14.50
C LEU A 42 3.44 2.88 13.55
N TRP A 43 4.53 3.44 14.09
CA TRP A 43 5.69 3.84 13.33
C TRP A 43 6.44 2.64 12.73
N ILE A 44 6.68 1.59 13.53
CA ILE A 44 7.31 0.35 13.04
C ILE A 44 6.43 -0.32 11.96
N GLU A 45 5.12 -0.35 12.17
CA GLU A 45 4.19 -0.86 11.18
C GLU A 45 4.26 -0.05 9.88
N ARG A 46 4.35 1.28 9.97
CA ARG A 46 4.49 2.17 8.82
C ARG A 46 5.70 1.82 7.96
N ASP A 47 6.84 1.53 8.56
CA ASP A 47 8.05 1.14 7.83
C ASP A 47 7.87 -0.19 7.09
N SER A 48 7.21 -1.17 7.71
CA SER A 48 6.87 -2.45 7.07
C SER A 48 5.92 -2.27 5.88
N LEU A 49 4.91 -1.40 6.04
CA LEU A 49 3.96 -1.06 4.98
C LEU A 49 4.63 -0.30 3.83
N TYR A 50 5.54 0.62 4.15
CA TYR A 50 6.36 1.32 3.16
C TYR A 50 7.20 0.35 2.34
N LEU A 51 7.91 -0.59 2.99
CA LEU A 51 8.69 -1.60 2.29
C LEU A 51 7.81 -2.47 1.39
N SER A 52 6.64 -2.89 1.86
CA SER A 52 5.69 -3.67 1.08
C SER A 52 5.21 -2.91 -0.17
N LEU A 53 4.84 -1.64 -0.02
CA LEU A 53 4.43 -0.78 -1.13
C LEU A 53 5.57 -0.52 -2.11
N ASN A 54 6.76 -0.24 -1.61
CA ASN A 54 7.94 -0.02 -2.43
C ASN A 54 8.30 -1.26 -3.25
N ASN A 55 8.25 -2.44 -2.65
CA ASN A 55 8.51 -3.72 -3.33
C ASN A 55 7.46 -3.99 -4.40
N ALA A 56 6.17 -3.81 -4.09
CA ALA A 56 5.11 -3.96 -5.08
C ALA A 56 5.30 -2.99 -6.27
N THR A 57 5.66 -1.73 -5.98
CA THR A 57 5.93 -0.71 -7.00
C THR A 57 7.19 -1.02 -7.82
N ALA A 58 8.22 -1.60 -7.22
CA ALA A 58 9.41 -2.07 -7.94
C ALA A 58 9.04 -3.18 -8.93
N LEU A 59 8.30 -4.20 -8.48
CA LEU A 59 7.87 -5.31 -9.34
C LEU A 59 7.02 -4.84 -10.52
N LEU A 60 6.12 -3.86 -10.31
CA LEU A 60 5.33 -3.28 -11.40
C LEU A 60 6.17 -2.58 -12.47
N ARG A 61 7.30 -1.96 -12.09
CA ARG A 61 8.20 -1.26 -13.02
C ARG A 61 9.01 -2.20 -13.90
N GLU A 62 9.26 -3.41 -13.41
CA GLU A 62 10.03 -4.44 -14.13
C GLU A 62 9.17 -5.27 -15.09
N LEU A 63 7.85 -5.02 -15.17
CA LEU A 63 6.96 -5.76 -16.05
C LEU A 63 7.18 -5.41 -17.53
N PRO A 64 7.11 -6.40 -18.44
CA PRO A 64 6.92 -6.14 -19.87
C PRO A 64 5.69 -5.27 -20.10
N LEU A 65 5.70 -4.46 -21.16
CA LEU A 65 4.65 -3.46 -21.43
C LEU A 65 3.23 -4.06 -21.47
N GLU A 66 3.04 -5.22 -22.10
CA GLU A 66 1.73 -5.90 -22.19
C GLU A 66 1.21 -6.32 -20.81
N ASP A 67 2.08 -6.87 -19.96
CA ASP A 67 1.75 -7.27 -18.60
C ASP A 67 1.50 -6.06 -17.69
N ALA A 68 2.27 -4.98 -17.86
CA ALA A 68 2.09 -3.73 -17.14
C ALA A 68 0.72 -3.10 -17.44
N LEU A 69 0.30 -3.06 -18.71
CA LEU A 69 -1.01 -2.54 -19.11
C LEU A 69 -2.16 -3.38 -18.54
N THR A 70 -2.03 -4.71 -18.57
CA THR A 70 -3.03 -5.62 -17.99
C THR A 70 -3.11 -5.45 -16.48
N THR A 71 -1.96 -5.34 -15.81
CA THR A 71 -1.89 -5.15 -14.35
C THR A 71 -2.45 -3.81 -13.93
N TYR A 72 -2.20 -2.74 -14.70
CA TYR A 72 -2.78 -1.42 -14.45
C TYR A 72 -4.32 -1.44 -14.51
N LYS A 73 -4.90 -2.07 -15.54
CA LYS A 73 -6.37 -2.21 -15.64
C LYS A 73 -6.96 -2.94 -14.42
N GLU A 74 -6.25 -3.96 -13.94
CA GLU A 74 -6.68 -4.71 -12.76
C GLU A 74 -6.57 -3.88 -11.46
N ILE A 75 -5.51 -3.07 -11.31
CA ILE A 75 -5.38 -2.11 -10.20
C ILE A 75 -6.57 -1.14 -10.18
N GLU A 76 -6.94 -0.58 -11.33
CA GLU A 76 -8.07 0.35 -11.45
C GLU A 76 -9.41 -0.34 -11.15
N ARG A 77 -9.58 -1.60 -11.59
CA ARG A 77 -10.75 -2.42 -11.25
C ARG A 77 -10.86 -2.65 -9.74
N LEU A 78 -9.75 -3.01 -9.09
CA LEU A 78 -9.71 -3.26 -7.65
C LEU A 78 -9.96 -1.99 -6.83
N ARG A 79 -9.43 -0.83 -7.26
CA ARG A 79 -9.69 0.46 -6.61
C ARG A 79 -11.18 0.85 -6.66
N THR A 80 -11.81 0.69 -7.82
CA THR A 80 -13.24 1.04 -8.00
C THR A 80 -14.18 0.12 -7.23
N HIS A 81 -13.88 -1.18 -7.13
CA HIS A 81 -14.69 -2.13 -6.34
C HIS A 81 -14.54 -1.96 -4.82
N VAL A 82 -13.46 -1.35 -4.35
CA VAL A 82 -13.24 -1.09 -2.91
C VAL A 82 -13.89 0.22 -2.44
N THR A 83 -14.46 1.00 -3.36
CA THR A 83 -15.07 2.32 -3.08
C THR A 83 -16.61 2.30 -3.12
N GLN A 84 -17.24 1.12 -3.26
CA GLN A 84 -18.68 0.89 -3.05
C GLN A 84 -18.90 0.15 -1.72
#